data_AF-A0A060CAK1-F1
#
_entry.id   AF-A0A060CAK1-F1
#
_cell.length_a   1.000
_cell.length_b   1.000
_cell.length_c   1.000
_cell.angle_alpha   90.00
_cell.angle_beta   90.00
_cell.angle_gamma   90.00
#
_symmetry.space_group_name_H-M   'P 1'
#
loop_
_entity.id
_entity.type
_entity.pdbx_description
1 polymer ?
#
loop_
_entity_poly.entity_id
_entity_poly.type
_entity_poly.pdbx_seq_one_letter_code
_entity_poly.pdbx_strand_id
1 'polypeptide(L)'
;MSAPNAQNVQLDLGKKYEMKRNQKGDWICTTEALNPGFHYYFVIVDGMRVSDPASETFFGCGVAASGIEVPYPEGDKRFCLSDVPHGRNQYA
;
A
#
# COMPACT_ATOMS: atom_id res chain seq x y z
N MET A 1 -1.06 11.58 -2.41
CA MET A 1 -0.52 12.04 -1.11
C MET A 1 -0.29 13.53 -1.16
N SER A 2 -0.68 14.28 -0.12
CA SER A 2 -0.34 15.71 -0.01
C SER A 2 0.96 15.87 0.77
N ALA A 3 1.95 16.52 0.15
CA ALA A 3 3.22 16.89 0.78
C ALA A 3 3.74 18.17 0.10
N PRO A 4 3.15 19.34 0.42
CA PRO A 4 3.26 20.56 -0.39
C PRO A 4 4.68 21.11 -0.48
N ASN A 5 5.50 20.91 0.56
CA ASN A 5 6.88 21.40 0.63
C ASN A 5 7.93 20.37 0.20
N ALA A 6 7.53 19.13 -0.07
CA ALA A 6 8.47 18.07 -0.45
C ALA A 6 9.12 18.38 -1.80
N GLN A 7 10.39 18.06 -1.97
CA GLN A 7 11.10 18.26 -3.25
C GLN A 7 11.09 16.98 -4.09
N ASN A 8 11.19 15.82 -3.43
CA ASN A 8 11.14 14.51 -4.07
C ASN A 8 10.23 13.58 -3.26
N VAL A 9 9.33 12.88 -3.96
CA VAL A 9 8.54 11.80 -3.37
C VAL A 9 8.62 10.57 -4.26
N GLN A 10 8.90 9.41 -3.67
CA GLN A 10 8.95 8.12 -4.35
C GLN A 10 8.03 7.11 -3.66
N LEU A 11 7.44 6.21 -4.43
CA LEU A 11 6.81 4.99 -3.90
C LEU A 11 7.87 3.88 -3.87
N ASP A 12 8.02 3.20 -2.73
CA ASP A 12 8.86 2.01 -2.56
C ASP A 12 7.98 0.78 -2.41
N LEU A 13 7.92 -0.03 -3.47
CA LEU A 13 7.09 -1.23 -3.58
C LEU A 13 7.96 -2.36 -4.15
N GLY A 14 9.09 -2.64 -3.49
CA GLY A 14 10.16 -3.54 -3.97
C GLY A 14 11.01 -2.94 -5.10
N LYS A 15 10.42 -2.04 -5.88
CA LYS A 15 11.05 -1.10 -6.80
C LYS A 15 10.64 0.32 -6.41
N LYS A 16 11.53 1.29 -6.65
CA LYS A 16 11.25 2.71 -6.43
C LYS A 16 10.64 3.35 -7.67
N TYR A 17 9.54 4.07 -7.48
CA TYR A 17 8.84 4.80 -8.53
C TYR A 17 8.83 6.28 -8.17
N GLU A 18 9.33 7.12 -9.08
CA GLU A 18 9.22 8.56 -8.95
C GLU A 18 7.75 8.99 -9.00
N MET A 19 7.32 9.77 -8.02
CA MET A 19 5.98 10.37 -8.02
C MET A 19 6.02 11.74 -8.69
N LYS A 20 4.93 12.09 -9.35
CA LYS A 20 4.74 13.39 -10.01
C LYS A 20 3.65 14.17 -9.30
N ARG A 21 3.81 15.48 -9.20
CA ARG A 21 2.75 16.37 -8.72
C ARG A 21 1.67 16.55 -9.77
N ASN A 22 0.41 16.36 -9.39
CA ASN A 22 -0.75 16.67 -10.22
C ASN A 22 -1.15 18.15 -10.10
N GLN A 23 -2.20 18.57 -10.83
CA GLN A 23 -2.70 19.95 -10.81
C GLN A 23 -3.23 20.42 -9.44
N LYS A 24 -3.60 19.49 -8.55
CA LYS A 24 -4.05 19.78 -7.18
C LYS A 24 -2.89 19.86 -6.19
N GLY A 25 -1.66 19.59 -6.63
CA GLY A 25 -0.46 19.55 -5.79
C GLY A 25 -0.23 18.20 -5.10
N ASP A 26 -1.04 17.17 -5.38
CA ASP A 26 -0.83 15.83 -4.83
C ASP A 26 0.25 15.08 -5.59
N TRP A 27 1.05 14.31 -4.87
CA TRP A 27 1.97 13.33 -5.43
C TRP A 27 1.21 12.07 -5.85
N ILE A 28 1.40 11.68 -7.12
CA ILE A 28 0.82 10.50 -7.75
C ILE A 28 1.88 9.70 -8.53
N CYS A 29 1.72 8.39 -8.61
CA CYS A 29 2.46 7.54 -9.55
C CYS A 29 1.57 6.41 -10.05
N THR A 30 2.02 5.73 -11.11
CA THR A 30 1.41 4.49 -11.60
C THR A 30 2.53 3.47 -11.72
N THR A 31 2.35 2.32 -11.07
CA THR A 31 3.32 1.23 -11.10
C THR A 31 3.10 0.34 -12.31
N GLU A 32 4.02 -0.59 -12.54
CA GLU A 32 3.70 -1.76 -13.35
C GLU A 32 2.63 -2.63 -12.65
N ALA A 33 2.04 -3.57 -13.39
CA ALA A 33 1.10 -4.53 -12.84
C ALA A 33 1.79 -5.44 -11.81
N LEU A 34 1.09 -5.69 -10.71
CA LEU A 34 1.52 -6.59 -9.65
C LEU A 34 0.75 -7.90 -9.73
N ASN A 35 1.31 -8.96 -9.18
CA ASN A 35 0.58 -10.22 -8.98
C ASN A 35 -0.52 -10.04 -7.92
N PRO A 36 -1.63 -10.81 -7.99
CA PRO A 36 -2.65 -10.82 -6.95
C PRO A 36 -2.09 -11.11 -5.55
N GLY A 37 -2.73 -10.52 -4.54
CA GLY A 37 -2.41 -10.66 -3.12
C GLY A 37 -1.87 -9.39 -2.47
N PHE A 38 -1.36 -9.57 -1.26
CA PHE A 38 -0.92 -8.48 -0.39
C PHE A 38 0.54 -8.07 -0.63
N HIS A 39 0.80 -6.77 -0.72
CA HIS A 39 2.13 -6.21 -0.89
C HIS A 39 2.42 -5.10 0.13
N TYR A 40 3.53 -5.23 0.85
CA TYR A 40 4.04 -4.14 1.69
C TYR A 40 4.62 -3.02 0.84
N TYR A 41 4.40 -1.78 1.25
CA TYR A 41 4.98 -0.62 0.59
C TYR A 41 5.31 0.51 1.57
N PHE A 42 6.11 1.45 1.10
CA PHE A 42 6.43 2.69 1.81
C PHE A 42 6.41 3.87 0.84
N VAL A 43 6.26 5.07 1.38
CA VAL A 43 6.52 6.30 0.64
C VAL A 43 7.83 6.90 1.13
N ILE A 44 8.68 7.36 0.22
CA ILE A 44 9.91 8.05 0.53
C ILE A 44 9.69 9.53 0.25
N VAL A 45 9.69 10.36 1.28
CA VAL A 45 9.55 11.83 1.17
C VAL A 45 10.88 12.47 1.52
N ASP A 46 11.50 13.16 0.56
CA ASP A 46 12.80 13.82 0.72
C ASP A 46 13.88 12.90 1.32
N GLY A 47 13.86 11.62 0.91
CA GLY A 47 14.79 10.58 1.37
C GLY A 47 14.36 9.84 2.64
N MET A 48 13.32 10.28 3.34
CA MET A 48 12.79 9.57 4.52
C MET A 48 11.71 8.57 4.13
N ARG A 49 11.93 7.29 4.47
CA ARG A 49 10.95 6.22 4.28
C ARG A 49 9.91 6.24 5.40
N VAL A 50 8.64 6.39 5.03
CA VAL A 50 7.50 6.48 5.93
C VAL A 50 6.37 5.56 5.46
N SER A 51 5.52 5.14 6.38
CA SER A 51 4.25 4.46 6.04
C SER A 51 3.27 5.51 5.49
N ASP A 52 2.49 5.11 4.50
CA ASP A 52 1.43 5.91 3.91
C ASP A 52 0.29 6.13 4.93
N PRO A 53 0.00 7.38 5.32
CA PRO A 53 -1.06 7.68 6.28
C PRO A 53 -2.47 7.40 5.73
N ALA A 54 -2.62 7.19 4.42
CA ALA A 54 -3.91 6.89 3.78
C ALA A 54 -4.22 5.39 3.73
N SER A 55 -3.28 4.51 4.10
CA SER A 55 -3.49 3.06 4.14
C SER A 55 -3.80 2.56 5.55
N GLU A 56 -4.40 1.38 5.64
CA GLU A 56 -4.31 0.59 6.87
C GLU A 56 -2.85 0.23 7.17
N THR A 57 -2.57 -0.07 8.43
CA THR A 57 -1.23 -0.41 8.92
C THR A 57 -1.17 -1.88 9.30
N PHE A 58 -0.14 -2.56 8.80
CA PHE A 58 0.10 -3.97 9.02
C PHE A 58 1.50 -4.15 9.62
N PHE A 59 1.64 -5.01 10.63
CA PHE A 59 2.96 -5.31 11.16
C PHE A 59 3.72 -6.23 10.21
N GLY A 60 4.81 -5.71 9.63
CA GLY A 60 5.62 -6.40 8.63
C GLY A 60 6.90 -5.63 8.37
N CYS A 61 7.89 -6.27 7.73
CA CYS A 61 9.20 -5.64 7.50
C CYS A 61 9.88 -5.13 8.79
N GLY A 62 9.51 -5.67 9.96
CA GLY A 62 9.99 -5.25 11.29
C GLY A 62 9.38 -3.93 11.81
N VAL A 63 8.36 -3.38 11.13
CA VAL A 63 7.73 -2.10 11.47
C VAL A 63 6.20 -2.14 11.25
N ALA A 64 5.50 -1.10 11.70
CA ALA A 64 4.14 -0.80 11.27
C ALA A 64 4.17 -0.26 9.83
N ALA A 65 3.94 -1.12 8.85
CA ALA A 65 4.09 -0.84 7.42
C ALA A 65 2.73 -0.62 6.73
N SER A 66 2.76 0.08 5.60
CA SER A 66 1.61 0.16 4.70
C SER A 66 1.47 -1.11 3.87
N GLY A 67 0.24 -1.39 3.48
CA GLY A 67 -0.13 -2.55 2.67
C GLY A 67 -1.12 -2.20 1.58
N ILE A 68 -0.97 -2.84 0.42
CA ILE A 68 -1.96 -2.78 -0.66
C ILE A 68 -2.32 -4.20 -1.08
N GLU A 69 -3.62 -4.45 -1.24
CA GLU A 69 -4.15 -5.71 -1.73
C GLU A 69 -4.45 -5.59 -3.22
N VAL A 70 -3.84 -6.45 -4.03
CA VAL A 70 -4.13 -6.56 -5.45
C VAL A 70 -5.19 -7.65 -5.62
N PRO A 71 -6.37 -7.34 -6.19
CA PRO A 71 -7.47 -8.29 -6.27
C PRO A 71 -7.10 -9.54 -7.06
N TYR A 72 -7.64 -10.68 -6.63
CA TYR A 72 -7.56 -11.93 -7.37
C TYR A 72 -8.46 -11.92 -8.60
N PRO A 73 -8.19 -12.77 -9.61
CA PRO A 73 -9.04 -12.91 -10.78
C PRO A 73 -10.50 -13.17 -10.41
N GLU A 74 -11.42 -12.73 -11.27
CA GLU A 74 -12.85 -12.92 -11.04
C GLU A 74 -13.20 -14.38 -10.78
N GLY A 75 -14.01 -14.62 -9.74
CA GLY A 75 -14.42 -15.96 -9.31
C GLY A 75 -13.55 -16.57 -8.21
N ASP A 76 -12.34 -16.06 -7.97
CA ASP A 76 -11.50 -16.51 -6.86
C ASP A 76 -11.92 -15.85 -5.54
N LYS A 77 -12.73 -16.56 -4.76
CA LYS A 77 -13.31 -16.06 -3.50
C LYS A 77 -12.68 -16.65 -2.24
N ARG A 78 -11.55 -17.34 -2.37
CA ARG A 78 -10.94 -18.11 -1.26
C ARG A 78 -10.61 -17.26 -0.03
N PHE A 79 -10.34 -15.97 -0.23
CA PHE A 79 -9.98 -15.01 0.82
C PHE A 79 -11.05 -13.95 1.07
N CYS A 80 -12.19 -14.04 0.38
CA CYS A 80 -13.29 -13.10 0.56
C CYS A 80 -14.11 -13.45 1.82
N LEU A 81 -14.52 -12.41 2.56
CA LEU A 81 -15.52 -12.58 3.60
C LEU A 81 -16.81 -13.11 2.97
N SER A 82 -17.25 -14.28 3.42
CA SER A 82 -18.40 -15.01 2.88
C SER A 82 -19.38 -15.35 4.01
N ASP A 83 -20.65 -15.57 3.67
CA ASP A 83 -21.68 -15.96 4.63
C ASP A 83 -21.58 -17.47 4.95
N VAL A 84 -20.59 -17.82 5.74
CA VAL A 84 -20.30 -19.17 6.24
C VAL A 84 -19.94 -19.09 7.72
N PRO A 85 -20.05 -20.16 8.50
CA PRO A 85 -19.57 -20.16 9.88
C PRO A 85 -18.08 -19.79 9.97
N HIS A 86 -17.77 -18.72 10.72
CA HIS A 86 -16.39 -18.25 10.92
C HIS A 86 -15.82 -18.71 12.26
N GLY A 87 -14.60 -19.24 12.24
CA GLY A 87 -13.86 -19.55 13.46
C GLY A 87 -13.44 -18.27 14.20
N ARG A 88 -13.45 -18.31 15.53
CA ARG A 88 -12.98 -17.17 16.34
C ARG A 88 -11.46 -17.14 16.37
N ASN A 89 -10.87 -15.99 16.04
CA ASN A 89 -9.47 -15.74 16.37
C ASN A 89 -9.34 -15.47 17.87
N GLN A 90 -8.55 -16.28 18.57
CA GLN A 90 -8.39 -16.20 20.03
C GLN A 90 -7.27 -15.24 20.46
N TYR A 91 -6.46 -14.78 19.51
CA TYR A 91 -5.24 -14.01 19.76
C TYR A 91 -5.22 -12.64 19.06
N ALA A 92 -6.34 -12.24 18.45
CA ALA A 92 -6.56 -10.91 17.89
C ALA A 92 -7.48 -10.08 18.78
#